data_AF-A0A9E3B4I6-F1
#
_entry.id   AF-A0A9E3B4I6-F1
#
_cell.length_a   1.000
_cell.length_b   1.000
_cell.length_c   1.000
_cell.angle_alpha   90.00
_cell.angle_beta   90.00
_cell.angle_gamma   90.00
#
_symmetry.space_group_name_H-M   'P 1'
#
loop_
_entity.id
_entity.type
_entity.pdbx_description
1 polymer ?
#
loop_
_entity_poly.entity_id
_entity_poly.type
_entity_poly.pdbx_seq_one_letter_code
_entity_poly.pdbx_strand_id
1 'polypeptide(L)' 'MHEPGPLDGRAERWPVLAVTGPLEVRLAETDAEVEAAQRLRYRVFYEEMAAIPTPAMREARRDFDRFDEFCDHLLVV' A
#
# COMPACT_ATOMS: atom_id res chain seq x y z
N MET A 1 23.90 -6.26 7.44
CA MET A 1 23.78 -4.84 7.82
C MET A 1 23.02 -4.18 6.68
N HIS A 2 21.86 -3.58 6.97
CA HIS A 2 21.09 -2.84 5.96
C HIS A 2 21.89 -1.59 5.61
N GLU A 3 22.35 -1.49 4.36
CA GLU A 3 22.94 -0.25 3.87
C GLU A 3 21.80 0.72 3.57
N PRO A 4 21.81 1.92 4.15
CA PRO A 4 20.77 2.90 3.89
C PRO A 4 20.79 3.29 2.42
N GLY A 5 19.62 3.22 1.78
CA GLY A 5 19.44 3.61 0.39
C GLY A 5 19.54 5.13 0.22
N PRO A 6 19.64 5.64 -1.03
CA PRO A 6 19.67 7.08 -1.32
C PRO A 6 18.44 7.88 -0.85
N LEU A 7 17.43 7.20 -0.31
CA LEU A 7 16.14 7.72 0.16
C LEU A 7 16.04 7.71 1.70
N ASP A 8 17.16 7.58 2.40
CA ASP A 8 17.19 7.60 3.87
C ASP A 8 16.84 9.01 4.38
N GLY A 9 15.53 9.20 4.61
CA GLY A 9 14.90 10.47 4.96
C GLY A 9 13.61 10.65 4.17
N ARG A 10 12.45 10.72 4.85
CA ARG A 10 11.18 11.07 4.20
C ARG A 10 11.28 12.50 3.66
N ALA A 11 11.39 12.66 2.35
CA ALA A 11 11.22 13.95 1.70
C ALA A 11 9.85 14.53 2.09
N GLU A 12 9.73 15.87 2.17
CA GLU A 12 8.47 16.56 2.51
C GLU A 12 7.30 16.17 1.58
N ARG A 13 7.60 15.69 0.37
CA ARG A 13 6.68 15.05 -0.57
C ARG A 13 7.39 13.90 -1.28
N TRP A 14 6.76 12.74 -1.37
CA TRP A 14 7.38 11.61 -2.09
C TRP A 14 7.31 11.84 -3.60
N PRO A 15 8.41 11.67 -4.36
CA PRO A 15 8.36 11.84 -5.80
C PRO A 15 7.53 10.74 -6.48
N VAL A 16 6.91 11.09 -7.61
CA VAL A 16 6.44 10.11 -8.57
C VAL A 16 7.64 9.29 -9.06
N LEU A 17 7.56 7.97 -8.88
CA LEU A 17 8.64 7.03 -9.21
C LEU A 17 8.64 6.70 -10.71
N ALA A 18 7.46 6.62 -11.33
CA ALA A 18 7.31 6.36 -12.76
C ALA A 18 5.95 6.84 -13.28
N VAL A 19 5.88 7.12 -14.58
CA VAL A 19 4.62 7.41 -15.30
C VAL A 19 4.62 6.60 -16.60
N THR A 20 3.49 5.94 -16.91
CA THR A 20 3.28 5.24 -18.17
C THR A 20 1.84 5.38 -18.65
N GLY A 21 1.64 6.05 -19.79
CA GLY A 21 0.29 6.37 -20.27
C GLY A 21 -0.51 7.15 -19.22
N PRO A 22 -1.73 6.72 -18.86
CA PRO A 22 -2.54 7.37 -17.84
C PRO A 22 -2.18 6.95 -16.40
N LEU A 23 -1.18 6.10 -16.20
CA LEU A 23 -0.83 5.54 -14.90
C LEU A 23 0.40 6.21 -14.29
N GLU A 24 0.34 6.48 -13.00
CA GLU A 24 1.40 6.99 -12.16
C GLU A 24 1.74 5.99 -11.06
N VAL A 25 3.04 5.84 -10.76
CA VAL A 25 3.55 5.04 -9.65
C VAL A 25 4.17 5.96 -8.60
N ARG A 26 3.71 5.88 -7.35
CA ARG A 26 4.26 6.65 -6.21
C ARG A 26 4.12 5.87 -4.90
N LEU A 27 4.71 6.37 -3.83
CA LEU A 27 4.44 5.83 -2.49
C LEU A 27 3.25 6.55 -1.83
N ALA A 28 2.55 5.84 -0.96
CA ALA A 28 1.54 6.43 -0.08
C ALA A 28 2.21 7.39 0.91
N GLU A 29 1.65 8.57 1.08
CA GLU A 29 2.16 9.64 1.95
C GLU A 29 1.36 9.73 3.25
N THR A 30 0.15 9.16 3.29
CA THR A 30 -0.75 9.23 4.45
C THR A 30 -1.35 7.87 4.80
N ASP A 31 -1.70 7.70 6.08
CA ASP A 31 -2.40 6.51 6.56
C ASP A 31 -3.75 6.30 5.87
N ALA A 32 -4.40 7.39 5.43
CA ALA A 32 -5.65 7.33 4.69
C ALA A 32 -5.47 6.69 3.30
N GLU A 33 -4.35 6.94 2.63
CA GLU A 33 -4.01 6.32 1.35
C GLU A 33 -3.67 4.84 1.53
N VAL A 34 -2.93 4.50 2.59
CA VAL A 34 -2.66 3.10 2.96
C VAL A 34 -3.98 2.37 3.22
N GLU A 35 -4.89 2.96 4.02
CA GLU A 35 -6.21 2.39 4.27
C GLU A 35 -7.01 2.21 2.97
N ALA A 36 -7.01 3.20 2.08
CA ALA A 36 -7.71 3.11 0.80
C ALA A 36 -7.16 1.95 -0.06
N ALA A 37 -5.83 1.79 -0.12
CA ALA A 37 -5.18 0.68 -0.81
C ALA A 37 -5.53 -0.68 -0.18
N GLN A 38 -5.54 -0.79 1.15
CA GLN A 38 -5.93 -2.01 1.86
C GLN A 38 -7.41 -2.38 1.61
N ARG A 39 -8.32 -1.40 1.51
CA ARG A 39 -9.73 -1.63 1.13
C ARG A 39 -9.86 -2.12 -0.31
N LEU A 40 -9.08 -1.54 -1.23
CA LEU A 40 -9.04 -2.00 -2.62
C LEU A 40 -8.54 -3.45 -2.72
N ARG A 41 -7.42 -3.77 -2.06
CA ARG A 41 -6.89 -5.13 -1.95
C ARG A 41 -7.91 -6.09 -1.36
N TYR A 42 -8.63 -5.67 -0.32
CA TYR A 42 -9.69 -6.48 0.29
C TYR A 42 -10.76 -6.87 -0.73
N ARG A 43 -11.30 -5.89 -1.46
CA ARG A 43 -12.31 -6.11 -2.48
C ARG A 43 -11.82 -7.09 -3.56
N VAL A 44 -10.64 -6.82 -4.13
CA VAL A 44 -10.11 -7.65 -5.22
C VAL A 44 -9.79 -9.06 -4.74
N PHE A 45 -9.00 -9.21 -3.68
CA PHE A 45 -8.51 -10.53 -3.29
C PHE A 45 -9.59 -11.40 -2.62
N TYR A 46 -10.43 -10.81 -1.77
CA TYR A 46 -11.33 -11.59 -0.92
C TYR A 46 -12.77 -11.60 -1.43
N GLU A 47 -13.23 -10.51 -2.07
CA GLU A 47 -14.58 -10.46 -2.63
C GLU A 47 -14.62 -10.99 -4.06
N GLU A 48 -13.61 -10.70 -4.88
CA GLU A 48 -13.57 -11.12 -6.29
C GLU A 48 -12.77 -12.40 -6.52
N MET A 49 -11.61 -12.56 -5.86
CA MET A 49 -10.66 -13.66 -6.11
C MET A 49 -10.69 -14.79 -5.07
N ALA A 50 -11.70 -14.81 -4.19
CA ALA A 50 -11.98 -15.88 -3.23
C ALA A 50 -10.85 -16.22 -2.23
N ALA A 51 -9.96 -15.28 -1.92
CA ALA A 51 -9.06 -15.40 -0.78
C ALA A 51 -9.86 -15.46 0.54
N ILE A 52 -9.27 -16.07 1.57
CA ILE A 52 -9.94 -16.26 2.87
C ILE A 52 -9.40 -15.22 3.87
N PRO A 53 -10.21 -14.23 4.29
CA PRO A 53 -9.76 -13.22 5.23
C PRO A 53 -9.76 -13.77 6.66
N THR A 54 -8.85 -13.26 7.49
CA THR A 54 -8.97 -13.44 8.94
C THR A 54 -10.23 -12.76 9.48
N PRO A 55 -10.73 -13.12 10.67
CA PRO A 55 -11.89 -12.44 11.27
C PRO A 55 -11.70 -10.92 11.37
N ALA A 56 -10.51 -10.46 11.76
CA ALA A 56 -10.19 -9.03 11.88
C ALA A 56 -10.19 -8.31 10.52
N MET A 57 -9.63 -8.93 9.48
CA MET A 57 -9.65 -8.38 8.11
C MET A 57 -11.08 -8.27 7.58
N ARG A 58 -11.92 -9.29 7.85
CA ARG A 58 -13.33 -9.31 7.46
C ARG A 58 -14.12 -8.20 8.14
N GLU A 59 -13.90 -7.99 9.43
CA GLU A 59 -14.58 -6.94 10.21
C GLU A 59 -14.16 -5.53 9.75
N ALA A 60 -12.87 -5.31 9.51
CA ALA A 60 -12.35 -4.03 9.03
C ALA A 60 -12.61 -3.77 7.53
N ARG A 61 -12.92 -4.83 6.76
CA ARG A 61 -12.93 -4.83 5.28
C ARG A 61 -11.64 -4.26 4.69
N ARG A 62 -10.51 -4.72 5.23
CA ARG A 62 -9.16 -4.26 4.89
C ARG A 62 -8.23 -5.46 4.82
N ASP A 63 -7.39 -5.49 3.80
CA ASP A 63 -6.26 -6.41 3.69
C ASP A 63 -5.05 -5.81 4.40
N PHE A 64 -4.82 -6.18 5.66
CA PHE A 64 -3.69 -5.72 6.44
C PHE A 64 -2.90 -6.87 7.07
N ASP A 65 -1.60 -6.68 7.26
CA ASP A 65 -0.73 -7.63 7.93
C ASP A 65 0.37 -6.95 8.79
N ARG A 66 1.24 -7.76 9.39
CA ARG A 66 2.33 -7.28 10.27
C ARG A 66 3.45 -6.53 9.54
N PHE A 67 3.51 -6.62 8.21
CA PHE A 67 4.55 -6.00 7.40
C PHE A 67 4.18 -4.57 6.99
N ASP A 68 2.89 -4.22 7.00
CA ASP A 68 2.40 -2.89 6.65
C ASP A 68 3.05 -1.76 7.48
N GLU A 69 3.55 -2.05 8.69
CA GLU A 69 4.26 -1.09 9.56
C GLU A 69 5.73 -0.84 9.12
N PHE A 70 6.33 -1.81 8.43
CA PHE A 70 7.75 -1.78 8.06
C PHE A 70 7.97 -1.43 6.59
N CYS A 71 6.93 -1.49 5.77
CA CYS A 71 7.01 -1.33 4.33
C CYS A 71 6.33 -0.03 3.88
N ASP A 72 6.98 0.68 2.96
CA ASP A 72 6.29 1.71 2.19
C ASP A 72 5.26 1.06 1.24
N HIS A 73 4.13 1.74 1.04
CA HIS A 73 3.04 1.24 0.21
C HIS A 73 3.12 1.86 -1.18
N LEU A 74 3.31 1.03 -2.19
CA LEU A 74 3.32 1.45 -3.59
C LEU A 74 1.88 1.61 -4.10
N LEU A 75 1.57 2.79 -4.64
CA LEU A 75 0.31 3.09 -5.30
C LEU A 75 0.53 3.19 -6.81
N VAL A 76 -0.42 2.62 -7.55
CA VAL A 76 -0.54 2.79 -9.01
C VAL A 76 -1.91 3.40 -9.27
N VAL A 77 -1.93 4.66 -9.73
CA VAL A 77 -3.15 5.47 -9.94
C VAL A 77 -3.28 5.94 -11.36
#